data_AF-A0A239X889-F1
#
_entry.id   AF-A0A239X889-F1
#
_cell.length_a   1.000
_cell.length_b   1.000
_cell.length_c   1.000
_cell.angle_alpha   90.00
_cell.angle_beta   90.00
_cell.angle_gamma   90.00
#
_symmetry.space_group_name_H-M   'P 1'
#
loop_
_entity.id
_entity.type
_entity.pdbx_description
1 polymer ?
#
loop_
_entity_poly.entity_id
_entity_poly.type
_entity_poly.pdbx_seq_one_letter_code
_entity_poly.pdbx_strand_id
1 'polypeptide(L)'
;MTKKEYIEFLGFNENPFQYTNADNESNLLDKYFIAPDYFEDVWGDPDSPASNIIYAPRGGGKTAQRLMIEKRAKEFDNILTITYTDHDLTNFRTADEITLSYHLEYLNRLMLLAFFNRLGELEEYQFMYKFKFEERQFLYKLCRIYLFDTPASFPKQAINSLKRYEDYALDIWKKFKEPIAEIVKSVSKAKGVEIDISKIEIDKKLQMSHKDNFLNIKELLQKLGVSTIYILVDKVDEQNLTGNDPKASYQFISELIRDLELLETSGVAFKFFLWDALKPYCVKDARPDRLFSYSLEWDYPQIRNMLNKRLAAYSSSRITDAATLFDETKGLGRTILFSEFSPRDCIRICNRILSEQFKSDKTSKVFRIPVINNSIDMFCKEKIDEFLQNDNNKRYLAKTNCASFTIEDLVSKKVAADSPAIRNIINPWTASNLVKKIGLVTRSNKKAVNEYAFTDIRMARFACNSLNMEEFILTKVKRCHTDICKKFAYRDFERKKYSCLDCGTEL
;
A
#
# COMPACT_ATOMS: atom_id res chain seq x y z
N MET A 1 18.23 32.04 -7.74
CA MET A 1 17.27 31.18 -7.04
C MET A 1 16.68 30.13 -7.95
N THR A 2 17.37 28.99 -8.01
CA THR A 2 16.88 27.71 -8.53
C THR A 2 15.87 27.08 -7.56
N LYS A 3 15.16 26.00 -7.96
CA LYS A 3 14.22 25.30 -7.07
C LYS A 3 14.94 24.69 -5.85
N LYS A 4 16.18 24.20 -6.03
CA LYS A 4 17.01 23.68 -4.95
C LYS A 4 17.37 24.79 -3.94
N GLU A 5 17.85 25.93 -4.44
CA GLU A 5 18.15 27.11 -3.61
C GLU A 5 16.90 27.61 -2.86
N TYR A 6 15.72 27.52 -3.47
CA TYR A 6 14.47 27.88 -2.80
C TYR A 6 14.10 26.90 -1.67
N ILE A 7 14.29 25.59 -1.87
CA ILE A 7 14.07 24.57 -0.82
C ILE A 7 15.02 24.78 0.36
N GLU A 8 16.29 25.07 0.09
CA GLU A 8 17.28 25.42 1.11
C GLU A 8 16.91 26.73 1.82
N PHE A 9 16.43 27.73 1.08
CA PHE A 9 15.93 29.00 1.62
C PHE A 9 14.71 28.82 2.56
N LEU A 10 13.84 27.85 2.27
CA LEU A 10 12.74 27.46 3.16
C LEU A 10 13.24 26.74 4.43
N GLY A 11 14.49 26.27 4.45
CA GLY A 11 15.13 25.64 5.61
C GLY A 11 15.28 24.12 5.53
N PHE A 12 15.05 23.50 4.36
CA PHE A 12 15.21 22.05 4.19
C PHE A 12 16.59 21.67 3.64
N ASN A 13 17.02 20.44 3.92
CA ASN A 13 18.22 19.86 3.33
C ASN A 13 17.96 19.30 1.91
N GLU A 14 16.75 18.81 1.67
CA GLU A 14 16.28 18.29 0.39
C GLU A 14 14.75 18.44 0.28
N ASN A 15 14.15 18.16 -0.88
CA ASN A 15 12.70 18.35 -1.07
C ASN A 15 11.90 17.34 -0.22
N PRO A 16 11.17 17.78 0.83
CA PRO A 16 10.38 16.87 1.68
C PRO A 16 9.18 16.28 0.96
N PHE A 17 8.83 16.73 -0.25
CA PHE A 17 7.64 16.27 -0.97
C PHE A 17 7.98 15.60 -2.31
N GLN A 18 9.24 15.23 -2.53
CA GLN A 18 9.70 14.66 -3.80
C GLN A 18 9.13 13.28 -4.07
N TYR A 19 9.11 12.41 -3.07
CA TYR A 19 8.67 11.03 -3.19
C TYR A 19 7.44 10.77 -2.33
N THR A 20 6.61 9.84 -2.80
CA THR A 20 5.41 9.40 -2.10
C THR A 20 5.39 7.88 -1.88
N ASN A 21 6.39 7.18 -2.42
CA ASN A 21 6.58 5.75 -2.22
C ASN A 21 7.59 5.56 -1.10
N ALA A 22 7.18 4.84 -0.06
CA ALA A 22 8.00 4.58 1.13
C ALA A 22 9.30 3.83 0.78
N ASP A 23 9.31 3.00 -0.27
CA ASP A 23 10.52 2.30 -0.72
C ASP A 23 11.65 3.28 -1.13
N ASN A 24 11.31 4.49 -1.61
CA ASN A 24 12.30 5.49 -2.03
C ASN A 24 12.85 6.33 -0.87
N GLU A 25 12.31 6.15 0.34
CA GLU A 25 12.58 6.98 1.52
C GLU A 25 12.97 6.15 2.74
N SER A 26 13.42 4.91 2.52
CA SER A 26 13.74 3.92 3.56
C SER A 26 14.70 4.46 4.64
N ASN A 27 15.64 5.33 4.26
CA ASN A 27 16.64 5.93 5.17
C ASN A 27 16.08 6.98 6.14
N LEU A 28 14.90 7.54 5.84
CA LEU A 28 14.26 8.58 6.66
C LEU A 28 12.91 8.14 7.24
N LEU A 29 12.34 7.04 6.72
CA LEU A 29 11.01 6.57 7.05
C LEU A 29 10.80 6.40 8.56
N ASP A 30 11.76 5.82 9.28
CA ASP A 30 11.73 5.62 10.72
C ASP A 30 11.59 6.93 11.50
N LYS A 31 12.13 8.04 10.98
CA LYS A 31 12.07 9.34 11.65
C LYS A 31 10.67 9.97 11.58
N TYR A 32 9.87 9.61 10.57
CA TYR A 32 8.54 10.19 10.38
C TYR A 32 7.40 9.19 10.39
N PHE A 33 7.68 7.91 10.61
CA PHE A 33 6.66 6.89 10.76
C PHE A 33 5.72 7.23 11.93
N ILE A 34 4.43 7.10 11.65
CA ILE A 34 3.36 7.17 12.64
C ILE A 34 2.85 5.75 12.79
N ALA A 35 3.23 5.09 13.89
CA ALA A 35 2.76 3.75 14.20
C ALA A 35 1.25 3.79 14.49
N PRO A 36 0.43 2.98 13.79
CA PRO A 36 -0.95 2.75 14.19
C PRO A 36 -1.00 2.08 15.57
N ASP A 37 -2.10 2.24 16.31
CA ASP A 37 -2.24 1.69 17.66
C ASP A 37 -2.04 0.16 17.72
N TYR A 38 -2.42 -0.55 16.65
CA TYR A 38 -2.26 -2.00 16.51
C TYR A 38 -0.87 -2.44 16.00
N PHE A 39 0.08 -1.52 15.78
CA PHE A 39 1.36 -1.87 15.14
C PHE A 39 2.15 -2.92 15.93
N GLU A 40 2.11 -2.84 17.26
CA GLU A 40 2.74 -3.85 18.12
C GLU A 40 2.01 -5.20 18.06
N ASP A 41 0.69 -5.22 17.89
CA ASP A 41 -0.07 -6.46 17.68
C ASP A 41 0.25 -7.09 16.32
N VAL A 42 0.51 -6.25 15.31
CA VAL A 42 0.96 -6.70 13.99
C VAL A 42 2.37 -7.27 14.06
N TRP A 43 3.28 -6.67 14.84
CA TRP A 43 4.60 -7.24 15.13
C TRP A 43 4.45 -8.59 15.84
N GLY A 44 3.71 -8.61 16.95
CA GLY A 44 3.43 -9.80 17.77
C GLY A 44 4.62 -10.27 18.59
N ASP A 45 4.52 -11.48 19.13
CA ASP A 45 5.64 -12.16 19.80
C ASP A 45 6.48 -12.92 18.75
N PRO A 46 7.77 -12.59 18.55
CA PRO A 46 8.63 -13.33 17.63
C PRO A 46 8.82 -14.81 18.00
N ASP A 47 8.75 -15.18 19.28
CA ASP A 47 8.92 -16.57 19.72
C ASP A 47 7.67 -17.42 19.44
N SER A 48 6.51 -16.77 19.35
CA SER A 48 5.24 -17.37 18.95
C SER A 48 4.56 -16.52 17.87
N PRO A 49 5.11 -16.47 16.65
CA PRO A 49 4.68 -15.54 15.62
C PRO A 49 3.27 -15.89 15.12
N ALA A 50 2.45 -14.86 14.90
CA ALA A 50 1.07 -15.01 14.42
C ALA A 50 0.83 -14.26 13.11
N SER A 51 0.08 -14.89 12.20
CA SER A 51 -0.35 -14.29 10.94
C SER A 51 -1.45 -13.26 11.16
N ASN A 52 -1.47 -12.19 10.35
CA ASN A 52 -2.48 -11.14 10.42
C ASN A 52 -2.69 -10.41 9.09
N ILE A 53 -3.82 -9.71 8.97
CA ILE A 53 -4.14 -8.86 7.82
C ILE A 53 -4.27 -7.40 8.25
N ILE A 54 -3.63 -6.50 7.52
CA ILE A 54 -3.77 -5.06 7.63
C ILE A 54 -4.49 -4.57 6.39
N TYR A 55 -5.71 -4.06 6.55
CA TYR A 55 -6.44 -3.37 5.49
C TYR A 55 -6.13 -1.88 5.53
N ALA A 56 -5.76 -1.30 4.40
CA ALA A 56 -5.61 0.16 4.30
C ALA A 56 -5.98 0.67 2.91
N PRO A 57 -6.48 1.92 2.81
CA PRO A 57 -6.69 2.56 1.52
C PRO A 57 -5.36 2.73 0.77
N ARG A 58 -5.45 2.93 -0.55
CA ARG A 58 -4.27 3.23 -1.36
C ARG A 58 -3.62 4.53 -0.91
N GLY A 59 -2.29 4.50 -0.79
CA GLY A 59 -1.53 5.62 -0.24
C GLY A 59 -1.64 5.79 1.27
N GLY A 60 -2.33 4.89 1.99
CA GLY A 60 -2.48 4.91 3.44
C GLY A 60 -1.23 4.48 4.22
N GLY A 61 -0.17 3.98 3.59
CA GLY A 61 1.06 3.59 4.30
C GLY A 61 1.23 2.09 4.57
N LYS A 62 0.59 1.22 3.79
CA LYS A 62 0.82 -0.25 3.78
C LYS A 62 2.29 -0.63 3.73
N THR A 63 2.96 -0.17 2.67
CA THR A 63 4.39 -0.38 2.43
C THR A 63 5.25 0.24 3.52
N ALA A 64 4.83 1.36 4.13
CA ALA A 64 5.56 1.96 5.24
C ALA A 64 5.56 1.04 6.47
N GLN A 65 4.41 0.45 6.83
CA GLN A 65 4.34 -0.51 7.93
C GLN A 65 5.20 -1.74 7.67
N ARG A 66 5.14 -2.31 6.46
CA ARG A 66 6.01 -3.42 6.04
C ARG A 66 7.49 -3.09 6.25
N LEU A 67 7.95 -1.95 5.74
CA LEU A 67 9.35 -1.53 5.85
C LEU A 67 9.78 -1.34 7.30
N MET A 68 8.88 -0.89 8.19
CA MET A 68 9.18 -0.77 9.62
C MET A 68 9.30 -2.14 10.30
N ILE A 69 8.49 -3.13 9.92
CA ILE A 69 8.66 -4.52 10.39
C ILE A 69 9.99 -5.09 9.91
N GLU A 70 10.32 -4.88 8.63
CA GLU A 70 11.61 -5.31 8.06
C GLU A 70 12.77 -4.68 8.82
N LYS A 71 12.72 -3.37 9.03
CA LYS A 71 13.77 -2.63 9.75
C LYS A 71 13.92 -3.12 11.19
N ARG A 72 12.82 -3.31 11.93
CA ARG A 72 12.85 -3.87 13.29
C ARG A 72 13.40 -5.29 13.32
N ALA A 73 13.02 -6.14 12.36
CA ALA A 73 13.54 -7.50 12.27
C ALA A 73 15.05 -7.57 12.00
N LYS A 74 15.66 -6.54 11.39
CA LYS A 74 17.13 -6.47 11.21
C LYS A 74 17.88 -6.41 12.55
N GLU A 75 17.23 -5.99 13.63
CA GLU A 75 17.83 -5.93 14.98
C GLU A 75 17.93 -7.31 15.66
N PHE A 76 17.33 -8.36 15.07
CA PHE A 76 17.25 -9.70 15.66
C PHE A 76 17.85 -10.76 14.73
N ASP A 77 18.92 -11.45 15.13
CA ASP A 77 19.60 -12.44 14.29
C ASP A 77 18.79 -13.71 14.00
N ASN A 78 17.79 -14.00 14.83
CA ASN A 78 16.93 -15.18 14.73
C ASN A 78 15.66 -14.96 13.88
N ILE A 79 15.42 -13.75 13.39
CA ILE A 79 14.22 -13.40 12.60
C ILE A 79 14.58 -13.22 11.12
N LEU A 80 14.01 -14.04 10.25
CA LEU A 80 14.08 -13.85 8.81
C LEU A 80 12.83 -13.14 8.29
N THR A 81 13.01 -12.09 7.49
CA THR A 81 11.91 -11.46 6.75
C THR A 81 12.01 -11.79 5.27
N ILE A 82 10.89 -12.22 4.68
CA ILE A 82 10.75 -12.45 3.24
C ILE A 82 9.68 -11.49 2.73
N THR A 83 10.08 -10.49 1.95
CA THR A 83 9.15 -9.58 1.27
C THR A 83 8.52 -10.30 0.07
N TYR A 84 7.20 -10.39 0.04
CA TYR A 84 6.44 -11.13 -0.98
C TYR A 84 5.64 -10.14 -1.84
N THR A 85 6.28 -9.57 -2.87
CA THR A 85 5.70 -8.50 -3.71
C THR A 85 5.95 -8.64 -5.21
N ASP A 86 7.11 -9.14 -5.63
CA ASP A 86 7.55 -9.03 -7.03
C ASP A 86 7.29 -10.35 -7.76
N HIS A 87 6.12 -10.47 -8.40
CA HIS A 87 5.69 -11.69 -9.06
C HIS A 87 5.89 -11.63 -10.57
N ASP A 88 6.32 -12.75 -11.16
CA ASP A 88 6.29 -12.93 -12.61
C ASP A 88 5.08 -13.79 -12.91
N LEU A 89 4.03 -13.12 -13.39
CA LEU A 89 2.76 -13.74 -13.73
C LEU A 89 2.55 -13.78 -15.25
N THR A 90 3.60 -13.61 -16.04
CA THR A 90 3.50 -13.55 -17.52
C THR A 90 2.96 -14.84 -18.14
N ASN A 91 3.10 -15.97 -17.45
CA ASN A 91 2.59 -17.28 -17.88
C ASN A 91 1.11 -17.51 -17.57
N PHE A 92 0.46 -16.62 -16.83
CA PHE A 92 -0.96 -16.73 -16.45
C PHE A 92 -1.78 -15.71 -17.23
N ARG A 93 -3.01 -16.09 -17.58
CA ARG A 93 -3.96 -15.21 -18.26
C ARG A 93 -4.79 -14.40 -17.28
N THR A 94 -5.15 -15.01 -16.16
CA THR A 94 -6.02 -14.42 -15.13
C THR A 94 -5.53 -14.77 -13.74
N ALA A 95 -5.90 -13.95 -12.75
CA ALA A 95 -5.44 -14.12 -11.37
C ALA A 95 -5.95 -15.41 -10.69
N ASP A 96 -7.06 -15.99 -11.17
CA ASP A 96 -7.64 -17.24 -10.66
C ASP A 96 -6.93 -18.52 -11.16
N GLU A 97 -6.05 -18.41 -12.15
CA GLU A 97 -5.17 -19.53 -12.56
C GLU A 97 -4.00 -19.74 -11.58
N ILE A 98 -3.79 -18.79 -10.66
CA ILE A 98 -2.68 -18.81 -9.71
C ILE A 98 -3.06 -19.70 -8.53
N THR A 99 -2.29 -20.78 -8.35
CA THR A 99 -2.58 -21.83 -7.37
C THR A 99 -1.67 -21.73 -6.14
N LEU A 100 -2.03 -22.45 -5.07
CA LEU A 100 -1.17 -22.62 -3.91
C LEU A 100 0.24 -23.13 -4.29
N SER A 101 0.35 -24.02 -5.28
CA SER A 101 1.63 -24.55 -5.76
C SER A 101 2.54 -23.45 -6.31
N TYR A 102 2.01 -22.47 -7.04
CA TYR A 102 2.78 -21.31 -7.50
C TYR A 102 3.36 -20.53 -6.31
N HIS A 103 2.52 -20.22 -5.32
CA HIS A 103 2.95 -19.45 -4.16
C HIS A 103 4.03 -20.16 -3.36
N LEU A 104 3.83 -21.45 -3.07
CA LEU A 104 4.78 -22.27 -2.33
C LEU A 104 6.06 -22.52 -3.11
N GLU A 105 5.99 -22.73 -4.43
CA GLU A 105 7.20 -22.78 -5.26
C GLU A 105 8.00 -21.48 -5.12
N TYR A 106 7.37 -20.33 -5.30
CA TYR A 106 8.07 -19.04 -5.20
C TYR A 106 8.65 -18.80 -3.79
N LEU A 107 7.90 -19.09 -2.74
CA LEU A 107 8.38 -19.00 -1.35
C LEU A 107 9.54 -19.96 -1.07
N ASN A 108 9.46 -21.22 -1.53
CA ASN A 108 10.53 -22.20 -1.36
C ASN A 108 11.83 -21.75 -2.03
N ARG A 109 11.74 -21.13 -3.22
CA ARG A 109 12.90 -20.53 -3.90
C ARG A 109 13.52 -19.42 -3.03
N LEU A 110 12.70 -18.51 -2.50
CA LEU A 110 13.17 -17.42 -1.63
C LEU A 110 13.77 -17.93 -0.31
N MET A 111 13.16 -18.93 0.32
CA MET A 111 13.64 -19.51 1.57
C MET A 111 14.95 -20.27 1.39
N LEU A 112 15.13 -21.01 0.29
CA LEU A 112 16.41 -21.68 -0.02
C LEU A 112 17.51 -20.65 -0.29
N LEU A 113 17.21 -19.57 -1.01
CA LEU A 113 18.17 -18.48 -1.16
C LEU A 113 18.55 -17.84 0.18
N ALA A 114 17.56 -17.59 1.04
CA ALA A 114 17.81 -17.08 2.40
C ALA A 114 18.67 -18.06 3.21
N PHE A 115 18.46 -19.37 3.06
CA PHE A 115 19.26 -20.42 3.70
C PHE A 115 20.73 -20.33 3.28
N PHE A 116 21.04 -20.30 1.98
CA PHE A 116 22.43 -20.22 1.52
C PHE A 116 23.09 -18.90 1.86
N ASN A 117 22.33 -17.81 1.83
CA ASN A 117 22.85 -16.52 2.26
C ASN A 117 23.24 -16.56 3.74
N ARG A 118 22.34 -17.02 4.61
CA ARG A 118 22.63 -17.18 6.05
C ARG A 118 23.79 -18.13 6.30
N LEU A 119 23.86 -19.24 5.57
CA LEU A 119 24.98 -20.19 5.66
C LEU A 119 26.31 -19.51 5.30
N GLY A 120 26.32 -18.67 4.27
CA GLY A 120 27.48 -17.91 3.81
C GLY A 120 28.06 -17.01 4.91
N GLU A 121 27.20 -16.30 5.64
CA GLU A 121 27.57 -15.35 6.72
C GLU A 121 28.27 -16.01 7.92
N LEU A 122 28.03 -17.30 8.16
CA LEU A 122 28.55 -17.94 9.35
C LEU A 122 30.01 -18.40 9.14
N GLU A 123 30.97 -17.54 9.46
CA GLU A 123 32.41 -17.71 9.17
C GLU A 123 33.01 -19.04 9.66
N GLU A 124 32.60 -19.56 10.83
CA GLU A 124 33.10 -20.81 11.42
C GLU A 124 32.07 -21.97 11.41
N TYR A 125 31.05 -21.88 10.56
CA TYR A 125 30.00 -22.91 10.54
C TYR A 125 30.43 -24.17 9.82
N GLN A 126 30.70 -25.23 10.58
CA GLN A 126 31.04 -26.51 10.01
C GLN A 126 29.78 -27.25 9.50
N PHE A 127 29.36 -26.88 8.30
CA PHE A 127 28.16 -27.40 7.64
C PHE A 127 28.05 -28.94 7.67
N MET A 128 29.19 -29.63 7.48
CA MET A 128 29.25 -31.10 7.50
C MET A 128 28.94 -31.75 8.85
N TYR A 129 29.13 -31.04 9.97
CA TYR A 129 28.86 -31.58 11.30
C TYR A 129 27.47 -31.21 11.82
N LYS A 130 26.93 -30.08 11.34
CA LYS A 130 25.59 -29.61 11.72
C LYS A 130 24.47 -30.25 10.89
N PHE A 131 24.74 -30.60 9.64
CA PHE A 131 23.80 -31.29 8.76
C PHE A 131 24.28 -32.70 8.44
N LYS A 132 23.43 -33.69 8.74
CA LYS A 132 23.71 -35.09 8.42
C LYS A 132 23.84 -35.28 6.91
N PHE A 133 24.45 -36.39 6.48
CA PHE A 133 24.60 -36.67 5.04
C PHE A 133 23.25 -36.67 4.32
N GLU A 134 22.24 -37.31 4.91
CA GLU A 134 20.89 -37.42 4.36
C GLU A 134 20.23 -36.04 4.22
N GLU A 135 20.42 -35.16 5.21
CA GLU A 135 19.88 -33.80 5.21
C GLU A 135 20.53 -32.93 4.14
N ARG A 136 21.85 -33.11 3.92
CA ARG A 136 22.56 -32.46 2.82
C ARG A 136 22.03 -32.95 1.48
N GLN A 137 21.93 -34.26 1.26
CA GLN A 137 21.36 -34.82 0.04
C GLN A 137 19.93 -34.31 -0.23
N PHE A 138 19.12 -34.23 0.83
CA PHE A 138 17.78 -33.68 0.76
C PHE A 138 17.76 -32.20 0.36
N LEU A 139 18.55 -31.35 1.03
CA LEU A 139 18.71 -29.94 0.67
C LEU A 139 19.11 -29.79 -0.81
N TYR A 140 20.02 -30.63 -1.30
CA TYR A 140 20.48 -30.53 -2.66
C TYR A 140 19.43 -30.98 -3.70
N LYS A 141 18.59 -31.97 -3.37
CA LYS A 141 17.39 -32.30 -4.16
C LYS A 141 16.42 -31.12 -4.22
N LEU A 142 16.21 -30.41 -3.11
CA LEU A 142 15.38 -29.20 -3.09
C LEU A 142 16.00 -28.09 -3.96
N CYS A 143 17.32 -27.90 -3.90
CA CYS A 143 18.02 -26.96 -4.78
C CYS A 143 17.85 -27.34 -6.25
N ARG A 144 17.88 -28.64 -6.57
CA ARG A 144 17.65 -29.13 -7.93
C ARG A 144 16.25 -28.79 -8.44
N ILE A 145 15.24 -28.87 -7.58
CA ILE A 145 13.84 -28.58 -7.91
C ILE A 145 13.62 -27.06 -8.03
N TYR A 146 14.11 -26.29 -7.06
CA TYR A 146 13.73 -24.89 -6.89
C TYR A 146 14.77 -23.88 -7.38
N LEU A 147 16.06 -24.21 -7.44
CA LEU A 147 17.11 -23.23 -7.76
C LEU A 147 17.86 -23.52 -9.07
N PHE A 148 17.69 -24.70 -9.66
CA PHE A 148 18.38 -25.04 -10.91
C PHE A 148 17.73 -24.37 -12.12
N ASP A 149 16.44 -24.64 -12.35
CA ASP A 149 15.66 -24.06 -13.46
C ASP A 149 14.83 -22.89 -12.92
N THR A 150 15.47 -21.73 -12.73
CA THR A 150 14.82 -20.51 -12.27
C THR A 150 14.44 -19.59 -13.42
N PRO A 151 13.23 -18.98 -13.43
CA PRO A 151 12.89 -17.96 -14.41
C PRO A 151 13.93 -16.84 -14.46
N ALA A 152 14.18 -16.27 -15.63
CA ALA A 152 15.15 -15.17 -15.79
C ALA A 152 14.80 -13.92 -14.95
N SER A 153 13.53 -13.75 -14.60
CA SER A 153 13.02 -12.71 -13.71
C SER A 153 13.34 -12.94 -12.23
N PHE A 154 13.53 -14.20 -11.81
CA PHE A 154 13.64 -14.58 -10.40
C PHE A 154 14.84 -13.95 -9.66
N PRO A 155 16.06 -13.85 -10.25
CA PRO A 155 17.17 -13.11 -9.63
C PRO A 155 16.80 -11.71 -9.12
N LYS A 156 16.13 -10.92 -9.96
CA LYS A 156 15.72 -9.56 -9.62
C LYS A 156 14.67 -9.55 -8.51
N GLN A 157 13.74 -10.49 -8.58
CA GLN A 157 12.71 -10.67 -7.55
C GLN A 157 13.34 -11.01 -6.20
N ALA A 158 14.27 -11.97 -6.16
CA ALA A 158 14.94 -12.41 -4.95
C ALA A 158 15.71 -11.28 -4.24
N ILE A 159 16.41 -10.42 -4.99
CA ILE A 159 17.11 -9.26 -4.44
C ILE A 159 16.14 -8.32 -3.71
N ASN A 160 15.00 -8.03 -4.31
CA ASN A 160 13.98 -7.16 -3.71
C ASN A 160 13.25 -7.84 -2.53
N SER A 161 13.20 -9.17 -2.52
CA SER A 161 12.51 -9.96 -1.49
C SER A 161 13.33 -10.20 -0.22
N LEU A 162 14.67 -10.09 -0.28
CA LEU A 162 15.61 -10.44 0.80
C LEU A 162 16.45 -9.24 1.27
N LYS A 163 15.82 -8.05 1.43
CA LYS A 163 16.47 -6.75 1.72
C LYS A 163 17.28 -6.63 3.01
N ARG A 164 17.21 -7.60 3.94
CA ARG A 164 18.08 -7.60 5.14
C ARG A 164 19.56 -7.59 4.77
N TYR A 165 19.89 -8.16 3.61
CA TYR A 165 21.25 -8.54 3.27
C TYR A 165 21.84 -7.70 2.14
N GLU A 166 21.29 -6.50 1.88
CA GLU A 166 21.66 -5.64 0.75
C GLU A 166 23.16 -5.42 0.62
N ASP A 167 23.93 -5.32 1.71
CA ASP A 167 25.37 -5.03 1.62
C ASP A 167 26.23 -6.21 1.11
N TYR A 168 25.84 -7.46 1.37
CA TYR A 168 26.58 -8.65 0.91
C TYR A 168 25.87 -9.38 -0.25
N ALA A 169 24.54 -9.38 -0.27
CA ALA A 169 23.75 -9.88 -1.39
C ALA A 169 23.94 -9.00 -2.64
N LEU A 170 24.11 -7.68 -2.53
CA LEU A 170 24.48 -6.90 -3.72
C LEU A 170 25.89 -7.23 -4.19
N ASP A 171 26.83 -7.63 -3.33
CA ASP A 171 28.19 -7.99 -3.77
C ASP A 171 28.24 -9.40 -4.38
N ILE A 172 27.52 -10.38 -3.81
CA ILE A 172 27.32 -11.71 -4.41
C ILE A 172 26.53 -11.58 -5.72
N TRP A 173 25.44 -10.83 -5.78
CA TRP A 173 24.59 -10.80 -6.97
C TRP A 173 25.06 -9.80 -8.05
N LYS A 174 25.77 -8.71 -7.71
CA LYS A 174 26.42 -7.83 -8.72
C LYS A 174 27.64 -8.49 -9.35
N LYS A 175 28.34 -9.36 -8.63
CA LYS A 175 29.48 -10.12 -9.19
C LYS A 175 29.03 -11.26 -10.11
N PHE A 176 27.84 -11.83 -9.90
CA PHE A 176 27.40 -13.02 -10.61
C PHE A 176 26.35 -12.70 -11.70
N LYS A 177 26.83 -12.66 -12.96
CA LYS A 177 26.00 -12.84 -14.17
C LYS A 177 25.61 -14.33 -14.40
N GLU A 178 25.81 -15.19 -13.40
CA GLU A 178 25.78 -16.65 -13.52
C GLU A 178 24.51 -17.27 -12.91
N PRO A 179 24.16 -18.52 -13.28
CA PRO A 179 23.01 -19.22 -12.73
C PRO A 179 23.09 -19.40 -11.20
N ILE A 180 21.95 -19.39 -10.51
CA ILE A 180 21.86 -19.59 -9.04
C ILE A 180 22.56 -20.88 -8.57
N ALA A 181 22.65 -21.89 -9.44
CA ALA A 181 23.39 -23.12 -9.18
C ALA A 181 24.88 -22.88 -8.83
N GLU A 182 25.54 -21.88 -9.43
CA GLU A 182 26.94 -21.55 -9.12
C GLU A 182 27.08 -20.86 -7.75
N ILE A 183 26.06 -20.13 -7.30
CA ILE A 183 26.02 -19.56 -5.95
C ILE A 183 25.98 -20.69 -4.93
N VAL A 184 25.07 -21.67 -5.11
CA VAL A 184 24.96 -22.82 -4.21
C VAL A 184 26.26 -23.62 -4.17
N LYS A 185 26.88 -23.86 -5.32
CA LYS A 185 28.18 -24.54 -5.43
C LYS A 185 29.28 -23.78 -4.68
N SER A 186 29.37 -22.47 -4.89
CA SER A 186 30.38 -21.61 -4.24
C SER A 186 30.25 -21.61 -2.72
N VAL A 187 29.02 -21.41 -2.21
CA VAL A 187 28.74 -21.43 -0.76
C VAL A 187 29.03 -22.82 -0.19
N SER A 188 28.57 -23.88 -0.83
CA SER A 188 28.80 -25.25 -0.36
C SER A 188 30.29 -25.58 -0.31
N LYS A 189 31.05 -25.20 -1.35
CA LYS A 189 32.50 -25.41 -1.45
C LYS A 189 33.25 -24.68 -0.35
N ALA A 190 32.88 -23.43 -0.07
CA ALA A 190 33.44 -22.66 1.04
C ALA A 190 33.16 -23.31 2.41
N LYS A 191 32.09 -24.10 2.53
CA LYS A 191 31.77 -24.89 3.74
C LYS A 191 32.24 -26.35 3.67
N GLY A 192 33.18 -26.65 2.77
CA GLY A 192 33.87 -27.94 2.69
C GLY A 192 33.17 -29.02 1.88
N VAL A 193 32.13 -28.70 1.10
CA VAL A 193 31.42 -29.66 0.25
C VAL A 193 31.28 -29.12 -1.16
N GLU A 194 31.98 -29.71 -2.13
CA GLU A 194 31.78 -29.37 -3.54
C GLU A 194 30.58 -30.15 -4.09
N ILE A 195 29.61 -29.42 -4.68
CA ILE A 195 28.44 -30.03 -5.28
C ILE A 195 28.09 -29.43 -6.63
N ASP A 196 27.67 -30.31 -7.54
CA ASP A 196 27.12 -29.98 -8.83
C ASP A 196 25.64 -30.35 -8.84
N ILE A 197 24.76 -29.36 -8.66
CA ILE A 197 23.31 -29.57 -8.60
C ILE A 197 22.79 -30.20 -9.89
N SER A 198 23.41 -29.93 -11.05
CA SER A 198 22.95 -30.45 -12.34
C SER A 198 22.93 -31.98 -12.41
N LYS A 199 23.80 -32.63 -11.62
CA LYS A 199 23.97 -34.09 -11.57
C LYS A 199 23.06 -34.77 -10.55
N ILE A 200 22.28 -34.00 -9.80
CA ILE A 200 21.35 -34.54 -8.80
C ILE A 200 20.07 -34.96 -9.50
N GLU A 201 19.65 -36.18 -9.25
CA GLU A 201 18.38 -36.70 -9.78
C GLU A 201 17.19 -35.93 -9.20
N ILE A 202 16.25 -35.56 -10.08
CA ILE A 202 15.00 -34.91 -9.68
C ILE A 202 14.13 -35.94 -8.97
N ASP A 203 13.87 -35.69 -7.69
CA ASP A 203 12.93 -36.48 -6.91
C ASP A 203 11.49 -36.03 -7.20
N LYS A 204 10.77 -36.81 -8.02
CA LYS A 204 9.40 -36.48 -8.46
C LYS A 204 8.42 -36.32 -7.29
N LYS A 205 8.61 -37.05 -6.18
CA LYS A 205 7.74 -36.91 -5.01
C LYS A 205 7.92 -35.54 -4.38
N LEU A 206 9.18 -35.13 -4.18
CA LEU A 206 9.49 -33.80 -3.65
C LEU A 206 9.02 -32.71 -4.62
N GLN A 207 9.15 -32.90 -5.93
CA GLN A 207 8.68 -31.92 -6.91
C GLN A 207 7.16 -31.65 -6.80
N MET A 208 6.38 -32.63 -6.35
CA MET A 208 4.93 -32.49 -6.15
C MET A 208 4.53 -32.01 -4.74
N SER A 209 5.44 -32.07 -3.77
CA SER A 209 5.20 -31.81 -2.34
C SER A 209 5.65 -30.41 -1.90
N HIS A 210 5.18 -29.35 -2.56
CA HIS A 210 5.64 -27.98 -2.27
C HIS A 210 5.44 -27.54 -0.81
N LYS A 211 4.33 -27.96 -0.18
CA LYS A 211 4.02 -27.62 1.22
C LYS A 211 4.94 -28.35 2.20
N ASP A 212 5.15 -29.65 2.02
CA ASP A 212 6.11 -30.40 2.84
C ASP A 212 7.52 -29.82 2.67
N ASN A 213 7.91 -29.47 1.46
CA ASN A 213 9.19 -28.84 1.20
C ASN A 213 9.33 -27.49 1.91
N PHE A 214 8.27 -26.67 1.96
CA PHE A 214 8.24 -25.42 2.72
C PHE A 214 8.55 -25.67 4.20
N LEU A 215 7.87 -26.64 4.80
CA LEU A 215 8.09 -27.04 6.20
C LEU A 215 9.52 -27.55 6.44
N ASN A 216 10.02 -28.40 5.54
CA ASN A 216 11.37 -28.93 5.63
C ASN A 216 12.44 -27.81 5.49
N ILE A 217 12.26 -26.86 4.56
CA ILE A 217 13.20 -25.73 4.41
C ILE A 217 13.18 -24.85 5.66
N LYS A 218 12.01 -24.64 6.27
CA LYS A 218 11.87 -23.94 7.55
C LYS A 218 12.68 -24.65 8.65
N GLU A 219 12.62 -25.98 8.76
CA GLU A 219 13.43 -26.73 9.73
C GLU A 219 14.93 -26.61 9.47
N LEU A 220 15.36 -26.61 8.19
CA LEU A 220 16.75 -26.37 7.81
C LEU A 220 17.23 -24.98 8.23
N LEU A 221 16.41 -23.94 8.03
CA LEU A 221 16.68 -22.57 8.48
C LEU A 221 16.77 -22.46 10.01
N GLN A 222 15.93 -23.20 10.74
CA GLN A 222 16.02 -23.26 12.22
C GLN A 222 17.37 -23.78 12.70
N LYS A 223 17.98 -24.74 12.00
CA LYS A 223 19.34 -25.20 12.33
C LYS A 223 20.41 -24.13 12.10
N LEU A 224 20.15 -23.12 11.27
CA LEU A 224 20.99 -21.94 11.08
C LEU A 224 20.67 -20.79 12.06
N GLY A 225 19.87 -21.06 13.09
CA GLY A 225 19.51 -20.10 14.14
C GLY A 225 18.32 -19.21 13.81
N VAL A 226 17.60 -19.45 12.71
CA VAL A 226 16.37 -18.71 12.37
C VAL A 226 15.18 -19.35 13.07
N SER A 227 14.73 -18.80 14.19
CA SER A 227 13.54 -19.30 14.91
C SER A 227 12.24 -18.84 14.25
N THR A 228 12.26 -17.68 13.58
CA THR A 228 11.07 -16.95 13.18
C THR A 228 11.18 -16.49 11.73
N ILE A 229 10.15 -16.74 10.92
CA ILE A 229 10.07 -16.30 9.53
C ILE A 229 8.81 -15.42 9.36
N TYR A 230 9.01 -14.14 9.07
CA TYR A 230 7.94 -13.23 8.67
C TYR A 230 7.85 -13.15 7.16
N ILE A 231 6.72 -13.59 6.61
CA ILE A 231 6.38 -13.45 5.20
C ILE A 231 5.51 -12.21 5.05
N LEU A 232 6.04 -11.19 4.38
CA LEU A 232 5.45 -9.87 4.30
C LEU A 232 4.79 -9.67 2.94
N VAL A 233 3.49 -9.94 2.86
CA VAL A 233 2.72 -9.90 1.61
C VAL A 233 2.23 -8.48 1.36
N ASP A 234 2.73 -7.81 0.32
CA ASP A 234 2.37 -6.43 -0.03
C ASP A 234 2.19 -6.30 -1.56
N LYS A 235 1.68 -5.17 -2.04
CA LYS A 235 1.53 -4.87 -3.49
C LYS A 235 0.71 -5.90 -4.29
N VAL A 236 -0.19 -6.61 -3.62
CA VAL A 236 -1.13 -7.55 -4.26
C VAL A 236 -1.99 -6.86 -5.32
N ASP A 237 -2.36 -5.60 -5.11
CA ASP A 237 -3.16 -4.80 -6.04
C ASP A 237 -2.36 -4.10 -7.15
N GLU A 238 -1.03 -4.27 -7.17
CA GLU A 238 -0.11 -3.62 -8.12
C GLU A 238 0.50 -4.61 -9.14
N GLN A 239 0.01 -5.85 -9.19
CA GLN A 239 0.48 -6.86 -10.15
C GLN A 239 -0.14 -6.65 -11.54
N ASN A 240 0.53 -7.16 -12.56
CA ASN A 240 0.08 -7.09 -13.96
C ASN A 240 -1.31 -7.70 -14.20
N LEU A 241 -1.68 -8.76 -13.48
CA LEU A 241 -2.97 -9.45 -13.61
C LEU A 241 -4.04 -8.95 -12.63
N THR A 242 -3.68 -8.16 -11.62
CA THR A 242 -4.63 -7.67 -10.61
C THR A 242 -5.10 -6.26 -10.89
N GLY A 243 -4.28 -5.42 -11.54
CA GLY A 243 -4.74 -4.25 -12.30
C GLY A 243 -5.70 -3.31 -11.57
N ASN A 244 -5.42 -2.99 -10.30
CA ASN A 244 -6.29 -2.19 -9.44
C ASN A 244 -7.72 -2.75 -9.18
N ASP A 245 -8.01 -3.99 -9.56
CA ASP A 245 -9.29 -4.67 -9.36
C ASP A 245 -9.27 -5.44 -8.02
N PRO A 246 -10.19 -5.13 -7.06
CA PRO A 246 -10.24 -5.81 -5.77
C PRO A 246 -10.45 -7.33 -5.87
N LYS A 247 -11.27 -7.79 -6.83
CA LYS A 247 -11.60 -9.19 -7.01
C LYS A 247 -10.40 -9.96 -7.56
N ALA A 248 -9.75 -9.42 -8.59
CA ALA A 248 -8.54 -10.04 -9.15
C ALA A 248 -7.41 -10.07 -8.12
N SER A 249 -7.23 -8.97 -7.37
CA SER A 249 -6.27 -8.89 -6.26
C SER A 249 -6.53 -9.96 -5.20
N TYR A 250 -7.80 -10.20 -4.86
CA TYR A 250 -8.16 -11.26 -3.93
C TYR A 250 -7.91 -12.65 -4.51
N GLN A 251 -8.32 -12.91 -5.76
CA GLN A 251 -8.10 -14.20 -6.45
C GLN A 251 -6.62 -14.58 -6.48
N PHE A 252 -5.74 -13.59 -6.67
CA PHE A 252 -4.30 -13.82 -6.66
C PHE A 252 -3.79 -14.42 -5.34
N ILE A 253 -4.38 -14.09 -4.18
CA ILE A 253 -3.88 -14.56 -2.87
C ILE A 253 -4.86 -15.49 -2.14
N SER A 254 -6.01 -15.83 -2.74
CA SER A 254 -7.08 -16.53 -2.03
C SER A 254 -6.65 -17.90 -1.54
N GLU A 255 -5.85 -18.63 -2.31
CA GLU A 255 -5.35 -19.95 -1.93
C GLU A 255 -4.39 -19.89 -0.73
N LEU A 256 -3.60 -18.82 -0.59
CA LEU A 256 -2.76 -18.59 0.60
C LEU A 256 -3.60 -18.22 1.83
N ILE A 257 -4.58 -17.34 1.67
CA ILE A 257 -5.45 -16.89 2.77
C ILE A 257 -6.31 -18.03 3.33
N ARG A 258 -6.69 -19.00 2.50
CA ARG A 258 -7.55 -20.13 2.88
C ARG A 258 -6.79 -21.27 3.55
N ASP A 259 -5.47 -21.39 3.36
CA ASP A 259 -4.67 -22.46 3.94
C ASP A 259 -4.28 -22.14 5.40
N LEU A 260 -5.19 -22.45 6.34
CA LEU A 260 -4.96 -22.21 7.76
C LEU A 260 -3.78 -23.00 8.34
N GLU A 261 -3.50 -24.20 7.82
CA GLU A 261 -2.35 -24.99 8.27
C GLU A 261 -1.03 -24.29 7.92
N LEU A 262 -0.94 -23.67 6.75
CA LEU A 262 0.20 -22.84 6.37
C LEU A 262 0.28 -21.57 7.24
N LEU A 263 -0.85 -20.89 7.44
CA LEU A 263 -0.91 -19.63 8.21
C LEU A 263 -0.62 -19.81 9.71
N GLU A 264 -0.85 -21.01 10.26
CA GLU A 264 -0.63 -21.38 11.66
C GLU A 264 0.66 -22.20 11.86
N THR A 265 1.51 -22.28 10.84
CA THR A 265 2.78 -23.01 10.94
C THR A 265 3.67 -22.39 12.01
N SER A 266 4.05 -23.17 13.03
CA SER A 266 4.91 -22.71 14.13
C SER A 266 6.23 -22.13 13.62
N GLY A 267 6.60 -20.95 14.11
CA GLY A 267 7.80 -20.21 13.70
C GLY A 267 7.65 -19.46 12.37
N VAL A 268 6.45 -19.43 11.77
CA VAL A 268 6.17 -18.67 10.55
C VAL A 268 4.95 -17.78 10.78
N ALA A 269 4.99 -16.54 10.29
CA ALA A 269 3.82 -15.68 10.25
C ALA A 269 3.72 -14.90 8.93
N PHE A 270 2.53 -14.93 8.34
CA PHE A 270 2.17 -14.13 7.18
C PHE A 270 1.55 -12.80 7.65
N LYS A 271 2.18 -11.69 7.29
CA LYS A 271 1.67 -10.34 7.55
C LYS A 271 1.22 -9.74 6.23
N PHE A 272 -0.09 -9.69 6.03
CA PHE A 272 -0.69 -9.24 4.78
C PHE A 272 -1.00 -7.74 4.83
N PHE A 273 -0.42 -6.96 3.92
CA PHE A 273 -0.68 -5.53 3.76
C PHE A 273 -1.60 -5.31 2.55
N LEU A 274 -2.90 -5.39 2.79
CA LEU A 274 -3.91 -5.45 1.73
C LEU A 274 -4.65 -4.13 1.53
N TRP A 275 -5.03 -3.86 0.30
CA TRP A 275 -5.98 -2.79 -0.01
C TRP A 275 -7.34 -3.08 0.67
N ASP A 276 -7.90 -2.09 1.36
CA ASP A 276 -9.16 -2.20 2.11
C ASP A 276 -10.35 -2.68 1.27
N ALA A 277 -10.37 -2.42 -0.03
CA ALA A 277 -11.38 -2.94 -0.94
C ALA A 277 -11.39 -4.48 -1.06
N LEU A 278 -10.34 -5.18 -0.62
CA LEU A 278 -10.31 -6.65 -0.58
C LEU A 278 -11.10 -7.21 0.62
N LYS A 279 -11.36 -6.41 1.66
CA LYS A 279 -12.01 -6.86 2.91
C LYS A 279 -13.33 -7.63 2.68
N PRO A 280 -14.25 -7.21 1.80
CA PRO A 280 -15.49 -7.95 1.54
C PRO A 280 -15.28 -9.34 0.91
N TYR A 281 -14.15 -9.56 0.24
CA TYR A 281 -13.79 -10.85 -0.36
C TYR A 281 -13.08 -11.72 0.66
N CYS A 282 -12.11 -11.16 1.40
CA CYS A 282 -11.40 -11.87 2.44
C CYS A 282 -12.35 -12.34 3.55
N VAL A 283 -13.28 -11.54 4.06
CA VAL A 283 -14.16 -11.94 5.19
C VAL A 283 -15.01 -13.18 4.88
N LYS A 284 -15.31 -13.45 3.60
CA LYS A 284 -16.07 -14.65 3.21
C LYS A 284 -15.28 -15.94 3.40
N ASP A 285 -13.95 -15.87 3.28
CA ASP A 285 -13.09 -17.04 3.12
C ASP A 285 -11.96 -17.12 4.17
N ALA A 286 -11.43 -15.97 4.58
CA ALA A 286 -10.53 -15.82 5.72
C ALA A 286 -11.36 -15.99 6.99
N ARG A 287 -11.26 -17.14 7.64
CA ARG A 287 -11.88 -17.42 8.95
C ARG A 287 -11.46 -16.33 9.95
N PRO A 288 -12.29 -15.30 10.19
CA PRO A 288 -11.86 -14.09 10.91
C PRO A 288 -11.66 -14.36 12.40
N ASP A 289 -12.15 -15.50 12.88
CA ASP A 289 -11.89 -16.06 14.21
C ASP A 289 -10.46 -16.58 14.40
N ARG A 290 -9.72 -16.87 13.32
CA ARG A 290 -8.36 -17.43 13.38
C ARG A 290 -7.29 -16.52 12.78
N LEU A 291 -7.67 -15.61 11.88
CA LEU A 291 -6.77 -14.63 11.27
C LEU A 291 -7.19 -13.22 11.67
N PHE A 292 -6.47 -12.63 12.62
CA PHE A 292 -6.74 -11.27 13.07
C PHE A 292 -6.57 -10.26 11.94
N SER A 293 -7.48 -9.29 11.89
CA SER A 293 -7.41 -8.21 10.90
C SER A 293 -7.54 -6.83 11.52
N TYR A 294 -6.75 -5.90 11.00
CA TYR A 294 -6.70 -4.51 11.41
C TYR A 294 -7.09 -3.61 10.24
N SER A 295 -7.52 -2.38 10.52
CA SER A 295 -7.86 -1.41 9.49
C SER A 295 -7.15 -0.09 9.80
N LEU A 296 -6.36 0.40 8.84
CA LEU A 296 -5.71 1.69 8.94
C LEU A 296 -6.67 2.79 8.50
N GLU A 297 -6.98 3.68 9.43
CA GLU A 297 -7.65 4.93 9.16
C GLU A 297 -6.74 6.08 9.60
N TRP A 298 -6.72 7.15 8.80
CA TRP A 298 -5.97 8.35 9.13
C TRP A 298 -6.95 9.45 9.47
N ASP A 299 -6.69 10.14 10.57
CA ASP A 299 -7.41 11.34 10.95
C ASP A 299 -6.58 12.61 10.71
N TYR A 300 -7.22 13.76 10.93
CA TYR A 300 -6.56 15.05 10.76
C TYR A 300 -5.32 15.22 11.66
N PRO A 301 -5.39 14.96 12.99
CA PRO A 301 -4.21 14.98 13.86
C PRO A 301 -3.05 14.11 13.36
N GLN A 302 -3.31 12.88 12.92
CA GLN A 302 -2.30 11.94 12.46
C GLN A 302 -1.63 12.42 11.17
N ILE A 303 -2.40 12.96 10.20
CA ILE A 303 -1.80 13.53 8.98
C ILE A 303 -0.95 14.76 9.30
N ARG A 304 -1.41 15.64 10.20
CA ARG A 304 -0.60 16.78 10.66
C ARG A 304 0.67 16.30 11.36
N ASN A 305 0.59 15.29 12.22
CA ASN A 305 1.74 14.72 12.91
C ASN A 305 2.74 14.09 11.92
N MET A 306 2.25 13.33 10.95
CA MET A 306 3.07 12.77 9.86
C MET A 306 3.80 13.88 9.11
N LEU A 307 3.11 14.94 8.71
CA LEU A 307 3.74 16.11 8.07
C LEU A 307 4.80 16.74 8.99
N ASN A 308 4.48 17.00 10.25
CA ASN A 308 5.41 17.61 11.21
C ASN A 308 6.70 16.80 11.35
N LYS A 309 6.59 15.49 11.59
CA LYS A 309 7.77 14.62 11.71
C LYS A 309 8.56 14.55 10.40
N ARG A 310 7.86 14.50 9.26
CA ARG A 310 8.48 14.48 7.94
C ARG A 310 9.27 15.76 7.69
N LEU A 311 8.69 16.93 7.95
CA LEU A 311 9.40 18.21 7.80
C LEU A 311 10.60 18.29 8.75
N ALA A 312 10.49 17.76 9.98
CA ALA A 312 11.61 17.69 10.91
C ALA A 312 12.74 16.81 10.36
N ALA A 313 12.42 15.62 9.83
CA ALA A 313 13.41 14.71 9.25
C ALA A 313 14.18 15.35 8.08
N TYR A 314 13.49 16.10 7.23
CA TYR A 314 14.06 16.75 6.04
C TYR A 314 14.72 18.11 6.31
N SER A 315 14.59 18.64 7.54
CA SER A 315 15.16 19.93 7.94
C SER A 315 16.15 19.83 9.09
N SER A 316 16.52 18.61 9.53
CA SER A 316 17.31 18.42 10.75
C SER A 316 16.67 19.12 11.96
N SER A 317 15.36 18.95 12.10
CA SER A 317 14.52 19.53 13.15
C SER A 317 14.43 21.05 13.16
N ARG A 318 14.85 21.76 12.10
CA ARG A 318 14.62 23.21 11.97
C ARG A 318 13.14 23.56 11.78
N ILE A 319 12.36 22.66 11.19
CA ILE A 319 10.93 22.83 10.93
C ILE A 319 10.18 21.66 11.55
N THR A 320 9.51 21.90 12.68
CA THR A 320 8.80 20.87 13.46
C THR A 320 7.29 21.03 13.44
N ASP A 321 6.77 22.16 12.95
CA ASP A 321 5.34 22.38 12.75
C ASP A 321 5.07 22.82 11.31
N ALA A 322 4.31 22.01 10.58
CA ALA A 322 3.92 22.26 9.21
C ALA A 322 3.19 23.60 9.06
N ALA A 323 2.48 24.06 10.08
CA ALA A 323 1.75 25.34 10.04
C ALA A 323 2.69 26.53 9.76
N THR A 324 3.96 26.45 10.13
CA THR A 324 4.96 27.51 9.89
C THR A 324 5.24 27.76 8.41
N LEU A 325 4.93 26.79 7.54
CA LEU A 325 5.07 26.94 6.08
C LEU A 325 3.85 27.60 5.44
N PHE A 326 2.77 27.87 6.17
CA PHE A 326 1.52 28.39 5.62
C PHE A 326 1.27 29.79 6.18
N ASP A 327 0.92 30.72 5.30
CA ASP A 327 0.61 32.10 5.69
C ASP A 327 -0.63 32.17 6.61
N GLU A 328 -1.62 31.32 6.34
CA GLU A 328 -2.79 31.15 7.20
C GLU A 328 -2.99 29.66 7.55
N THR A 329 -3.37 29.38 8.80
CA THR A 329 -3.62 28.02 9.30
C THR A 329 -4.67 27.26 8.51
N LYS A 330 -5.66 27.98 7.96
CA LYS A 330 -6.68 27.41 7.06
C LYS A 330 -6.08 26.80 5.80
N GLY A 331 -4.92 27.27 5.35
CA GLY A 331 -4.18 26.72 4.21
C GLY A 331 -3.74 25.27 4.47
N LEU A 332 -3.12 25.02 5.61
CA LEU A 332 -2.76 23.66 6.05
C LEU A 332 -4.02 22.81 6.25
N GLY A 333 -5.05 23.38 6.88
CA GLY A 333 -6.36 22.74 7.05
C GLY A 333 -6.95 22.22 5.73
N ARG A 334 -6.94 23.07 4.70
CA ARG A 334 -7.38 22.72 3.34
C ARG A 334 -6.52 21.63 2.72
N THR A 335 -5.20 21.74 2.80
CA THR A 335 -4.29 20.72 2.27
C THR A 335 -4.57 19.33 2.84
N ILE A 336 -4.76 19.23 4.15
CA ILE A 336 -5.07 17.96 4.82
C ILE A 336 -6.46 17.47 4.42
N LEU A 337 -7.48 18.34 4.46
CA LEU A 337 -8.85 17.98 4.09
C LEU A 337 -8.94 17.45 2.65
N PHE A 338 -8.33 18.15 1.69
CA PHE A 338 -8.37 17.79 0.27
C PHE A 338 -7.48 16.61 -0.10
N SER A 339 -6.59 16.17 0.80
CA SER A 339 -5.92 14.89 0.67
C SER A 339 -6.83 13.69 0.95
N GLU A 340 -8.07 13.90 1.41
CA GLU A 340 -8.95 12.83 1.90
C GLU A 340 -8.25 11.98 2.96
N PHE A 341 -7.48 12.66 3.83
CA PHE A 341 -6.63 12.08 4.87
C PHE A 341 -5.65 10.99 4.36
N SER A 342 -5.28 11.01 3.08
CA SER A 342 -4.26 10.12 2.53
C SER A 342 -2.87 10.74 2.67
N PRO A 343 -1.91 10.11 3.37
CA PRO A 343 -0.53 10.59 3.46
C PRO A 343 0.09 10.88 2.09
N ARG A 344 -0.10 9.95 1.14
CA ARG A 344 0.38 10.08 -0.25
C ARG A 344 -0.17 11.33 -0.91
N ASP A 345 -1.48 11.54 -0.85
CA ASP A 345 -2.12 12.66 -1.52
C ASP A 345 -1.80 13.99 -0.82
N CYS A 346 -1.64 13.98 0.50
CA CYS A 346 -1.19 15.14 1.25
C CYS A 346 0.21 15.59 0.79
N ILE A 347 1.14 14.65 0.65
CA ILE A 347 2.49 14.93 0.14
C ILE A 347 2.43 15.46 -1.31
N ARG A 348 1.57 14.89 -2.17
CA ARG A 348 1.38 15.37 -3.55
C ARG A 348 0.87 16.81 -3.61
N ILE A 349 -0.12 17.15 -2.78
CA ILE A 349 -0.64 18.52 -2.69
C ILE A 349 0.47 19.46 -2.19
N CYS A 350 1.21 19.09 -1.15
CA CYS A 350 2.34 19.88 -0.65
C CYS A 350 3.42 20.09 -1.72
N ASN A 351 3.78 19.07 -2.50
CA ASN A 351 4.75 19.18 -3.59
C ASN A 351 4.28 20.15 -4.68
N ARG A 352 2.97 20.12 -4.97
CA ARG A 352 2.35 21.06 -5.91
C ARG A 352 2.41 22.48 -5.36
N ILE A 353 1.98 22.70 -4.12
CA ILE A 353 2.02 24.00 -3.45
C ILE A 353 3.44 24.57 -3.47
N LEU A 354 4.44 23.77 -3.11
CA LEU A 354 5.85 24.17 -3.14
C LEU A 354 6.30 24.59 -4.56
N SER A 355 5.88 23.84 -5.58
CA SER A 355 6.23 24.13 -6.97
C SER A 355 5.53 25.38 -7.51
N GLU A 356 4.26 25.58 -7.19
CA GLU A 356 3.49 26.77 -7.61
C GLU A 356 3.89 28.02 -6.83
N GLN A 357 4.23 27.90 -5.54
CA GLN A 357 4.78 29.00 -4.77
C GLN A 357 6.13 29.46 -5.35
N PHE A 358 7.02 28.52 -5.69
CA PHE A 358 8.29 28.86 -6.33
C PHE A 358 8.11 29.63 -7.65
N LYS A 359 7.12 29.25 -8.47
CA LYS A 359 6.78 29.95 -9.72
C LYS A 359 6.17 31.33 -9.46
N SER A 360 5.29 31.43 -8.47
CA SER A 360 4.55 32.67 -8.16
C SER A 360 5.41 33.70 -7.47
N ASP A 361 6.15 33.30 -6.43
CA ASP A 361 7.02 34.14 -5.62
C ASP A 361 8.02 33.29 -4.85
N LYS A 362 9.24 33.22 -5.42
CA LYS A 362 10.39 32.52 -4.84
C LYS A 362 11.07 33.26 -3.67
N THR A 363 10.59 34.44 -3.28
CA THR A 363 11.14 35.21 -2.14
C THR A 363 10.36 34.99 -0.84
N SER A 364 9.14 34.46 -0.95
CA SER A 364 8.30 34.11 0.21
C SER A 364 8.85 32.89 0.95
N LYS A 365 8.80 32.93 2.30
CA LYS A 365 9.07 31.76 3.16
C LYS A 365 7.83 30.94 3.50
N VAL A 366 6.66 31.43 3.11
CA VAL A 366 5.37 30.80 3.39
C VAL A 366 4.56 30.58 2.11
N PHE A 367 3.69 29.59 2.15
CA PHE A 367 2.72 29.29 1.11
C PHE A 367 1.50 30.19 1.27
N ARG A 368 1.23 31.00 0.24
CA ARG A 368 0.11 31.95 0.24
C ARG A 368 -1.20 31.27 -0.12
N ILE A 369 -2.31 31.71 0.47
CA ILE A 369 -3.65 31.12 0.24
C ILE A 369 -4.06 31.05 -1.24
N PRO A 370 -3.86 32.07 -2.09
CA PRO A 370 -4.18 31.97 -3.52
C PRO A 370 -3.42 30.83 -4.23
N VAL A 371 -2.14 30.64 -3.88
CA VAL A 371 -1.30 29.55 -4.42
C VAL A 371 -1.79 28.19 -3.93
N ILE A 372 -2.16 28.09 -2.66
CA ILE A 372 -2.69 26.86 -2.06
C ILE A 372 -4.01 26.46 -2.72
N ASN A 373 -4.96 27.38 -2.81
CA ASN A 373 -6.27 27.11 -3.42
C ASN A 373 -6.12 26.67 -4.88
N ASN A 374 -5.30 27.37 -5.67
CA ASN A 374 -5.02 26.99 -7.06
C ASN A 374 -4.35 25.61 -7.16
N SER A 375 -3.39 25.31 -6.28
CA SER A 375 -2.72 24.01 -6.23
C SER A 375 -3.68 22.87 -5.90
N ILE A 376 -4.63 23.10 -4.99
CA ILE A 376 -5.69 22.15 -4.66
C ILE A 376 -6.63 21.94 -5.84
N ASP A 377 -7.03 23.00 -6.56
CA ASP A 377 -7.88 22.88 -7.74
C ASP A 377 -7.18 22.09 -8.87
N MET A 378 -5.89 22.35 -9.09
CA MET A 378 -5.06 21.56 -10.01
C MET A 378 -4.97 20.09 -9.57
N PHE A 379 -4.80 19.83 -8.29
CA PHE A 379 -4.74 18.46 -7.75
C PHE A 379 -6.08 17.74 -7.86
N CYS A 380 -7.19 18.42 -7.61
CA CYS A 380 -8.53 17.86 -7.80
C CYS A 380 -8.70 17.42 -9.26
N LYS A 381 -8.27 18.24 -10.22
CA LYS A 381 -8.29 17.87 -11.64
C LYS A 381 -7.46 16.61 -11.94
N GLU A 382 -6.22 16.53 -11.45
CA GLU A 382 -5.40 15.31 -11.59
C GLU A 382 -6.10 14.08 -11.01
N LYS A 383 -6.76 14.23 -9.85
CA LYS A 383 -7.51 13.15 -9.22
C LYS A 383 -8.74 12.72 -10.00
N ILE A 384 -9.44 13.66 -10.63
CA ILE A 384 -10.53 13.33 -11.55
C ILE A 384 -10.00 12.57 -12.76
N ASP A 385 -8.82 12.90 -13.28
CA ASP A 385 -8.19 12.15 -14.37
C ASP A 385 -7.82 10.71 -13.94
N GLU A 386 -7.41 10.51 -12.68
CA GLU A 386 -7.20 9.18 -12.09
C GLU A 386 -8.50 8.37 -11.92
N PHE A 387 -9.58 9.02 -11.48
CA PHE A 387 -10.87 8.37 -11.22
C PHE A 387 -11.67 8.09 -12.50
N LEU A 388 -11.67 9.02 -13.45
CA LEU A 388 -12.53 9.03 -14.63
C LEU A 388 -11.68 9.11 -15.89
N GLN A 389 -11.40 7.97 -16.53
CA GLN A 389 -10.62 7.96 -17.77
C GLN A 389 -11.36 8.56 -18.98
N ASN A 390 -12.70 8.63 -18.93
CA ASN A 390 -13.53 9.15 -20.02
C ASN A 390 -13.77 10.67 -19.89
N ASP A 391 -13.31 11.45 -20.86
CA ASP A 391 -13.43 12.92 -20.87
C ASP A 391 -14.88 13.43 -20.88
N ASN A 392 -15.83 12.69 -21.48
CA ASN A 392 -17.24 13.07 -21.42
C ASN A 392 -17.77 13.00 -19.99
N ASN A 393 -17.37 11.98 -19.21
CA ASN A 393 -17.75 11.88 -17.80
C ASN A 393 -17.19 13.05 -16.98
N LYS A 394 -15.97 13.50 -17.28
CA LYS A 394 -15.39 14.70 -16.64
C LYS A 394 -16.22 15.95 -16.96
N ARG A 395 -16.61 16.13 -18.23
CA ARG A 395 -17.49 17.25 -18.65
C ARG A 395 -18.84 17.19 -17.97
N TYR A 396 -19.45 16.01 -17.85
CA TYR A 396 -20.71 15.84 -17.13
C TYR A 396 -20.57 16.16 -15.66
N LEU A 397 -19.49 15.72 -15.02
CA LEU A 397 -19.18 16.03 -13.61
C LEU A 397 -19.10 17.54 -13.39
N ALA A 398 -18.33 18.26 -14.22
CA ALA A 398 -18.22 19.72 -14.14
C ALA A 398 -19.56 20.45 -14.37
N LYS A 399 -20.46 19.89 -15.18
CA LYS A 399 -21.80 20.46 -15.42
C LYS A 399 -22.78 20.27 -14.27
N THR A 400 -22.51 19.34 -13.34
CA THR A 400 -23.46 19.05 -12.23
C THR A 400 -23.70 20.29 -11.35
N ASN A 401 -22.65 21.04 -11.02
CA ASN A 401 -22.71 22.27 -10.22
C ASN A 401 -23.53 22.13 -8.93
N CYS A 402 -23.32 21.04 -8.19
CA CYS A 402 -23.90 20.73 -6.89
C CYS A 402 -23.15 19.58 -6.23
N ALA A 403 -23.15 19.51 -4.90
CA ALA A 403 -22.55 18.40 -4.16
C ALA A 403 -23.54 17.24 -3.88
N SER A 404 -24.85 17.52 -3.95
CA SER A 404 -25.93 16.54 -3.86
C SER A 404 -27.04 16.81 -4.87
N PHE A 405 -27.67 15.76 -5.40
CA PHE A 405 -28.62 15.86 -6.50
C PHE A 405 -29.58 14.67 -6.57
N THR A 406 -30.75 14.90 -7.18
CA THR A 406 -31.58 13.84 -7.77
C THR A 406 -31.25 13.66 -9.25
N ILE A 407 -31.68 12.55 -9.85
CA ILE A 407 -31.53 12.36 -11.31
C ILE A 407 -32.28 13.47 -12.07
N GLU A 408 -33.47 13.82 -11.60
CA GLU A 408 -34.29 14.88 -12.18
C GLU A 408 -33.61 16.25 -12.11
N ASP A 409 -32.92 16.57 -11.00
CA ASP A 409 -32.16 17.81 -10.87
C ASP A 409 -31.12 17.95 -11.99
N LEU A 410 -30.39 16.86 -12.29
CA LEU A 410 -29.35 16.87 -13.31
C LEU A 410 -29.94 16.97 -14.73
N VAL A 411 -31.12 16.39 -14.97
CA VAL A 411 -31.86 16.60 -16.24
C VAL A 411 -32.28 18.06 -16.38
N SER A 412 -32.86 18.66 -15.32
CA SER A 412 -33.26 20.07 -15.33
C SER A 412 -32.07 21.02 -15.54
N LYS A 413 -30.89 20.68 -15.02
CA LYS A 413 -29.63 21.40 -15.25
C LYS A 413 -29.00 21.13 -16.63
N LYS A 414 -29.63 20.34 -17.49
CA LYS A 414 -29.13 19.98 -18.83
C LYS A 414 -27.74 19.33 -18.80
N VAL A 415 -27.46 18.54 -17.75
CA VAL A 415 -26.23 17.74 -17.69
C VAL A 415 -26.25 16.69 -18.80
N ALA A 416 -27.39 16.02 -19.00
CA ALA A 416 -27.66 15.14 -20.14
C ALA A 416 -29.11 15.27 -20.60
N ALA A 417 -29.46 14.60 -21.71
CA ALA A 417 -30.76 14.77 -22.37
C ALA A 417 -31.95 14.25 -21.54
N ASP A 418 -31.78 13.14 -20.81
CA ASP A 418 -32.87 12.47 -20.10
C ASP A 418 -32.37 11.68 -18.88
N SER A 419 -33.32 11.13 -18.11
CA SER A 419 -33.02 10.35 -16.90
C SER A 419 -32.20 9.06 -17.17
N PRO A 420 -32.47 8.26 -18.22
CA PRO A 420 -31.59 7.16 -18.61
C PRO A 420 -30.13 7.57 -18.85
N ALA A 421 -29.90 8.67 -19.58
CA ALA A 421 -28.55 9.17 -19.84
C ALA A 421 -27.84 9.57 -18.54
N ILE A 422 -28.54 10.24 -17.61
CA ILE A 422 -27.99 10.56 -16.29
C ILE A 422 -27.64 9.29 -15.50
N ARG A 423 -28.49 8.25 -15.52
CA ARG A 423 -28.15 6.97 -14.85
C ARG A 423 -26.87 6.37 -15.39
N ASN A 424 -26.70 6.35 -16.71
CA ASN A 424 -25.48 5.82 -17.34
C ASN A 424 -24.23 6.59 -16.93
N ILE A 425 -24.35 7.90 -16.67
CA ILE A 425 -23.24 8.74 -16.18
C ILE A 425 -22.90 8.44 -14.72
N ILE A 426 -23.91 8.33 -13.84
CA ILE A 426 -23.67 8.17 -12.39
C ILE A 426 -23.42 6.71 -11.96
N ASN A 427 -23.82 5.72 -12.77
CA ASN A 427 -23.64 4.30 -12.47
C ASN A 427 -22.15 3.95 -12.24
N PRO A 428 -21.21 4.33 -13.12
CA PRO A 428 -19.78 4.15 -12.88
C PRO A 428 -19.32 4.83 -11.57
N TRP A 429 -19.77 6.05 -11.29
CA TRP A 429 -19.40 6.77 -10.07
C TRP A 429 -19.91 6.06 -8.80
N THR A 430 -21.09 5.46 -8.88
CA THR A 430 -21.68 4.69 -7.78
C THR A 430 -20.95 3.36 -7.59
N ALA A 431 -20.63 2.66 -8.68
CA ALA A 431 -19.87 1.41 -8.64
C ALA A 431 -18.46 1.60 -8.05
N SER A 432 -17.82 2.74 -8.36
CA SER A 432 -16.53 3.13 -7.77
C SER A 432 -16.64 3.81 -6.40
N ASN A 433 -17.83 3.83 -5.79
CA ASN A 433 -18.07 4.41 -4.47
C ASN A 433 -17.75 5.92 -4.35
N LEU A 434 -17.70 6.65 -5.46
CA LEU A 434 -17.48 8.10 -5.54
C LEU A 434 -18.78 8.91 -5.36
N VAL A 435 -19.92 8.25 -5.54
CA VAL A 435 -21.27 8.76 -5.30
C VAL A 435 -22.07 7.71 -4.53
N LYS A 436 -22.84 8.14 -3.52
CA LYS A 436 -23.74 7.26 -2.76
C LYS A 436 -25.16 7.81 -2.74
N LYS A 437 -26.14 6.91 -2.66
CA LYS A 437 -27.52 7.26 -2.30
C LYS A 437 -27.55 7.68 -0.83
N ILE A 438 -28.17 8.82 -0.55
CA ILE A 438 -28.19 9.42 0.81
C ILE A 438 -29.59 9.53 1.40
N GLY A 439 -30.63 9.24 0.62
CA GLY A 439 -32.00 9.33 1.08
C GLY A 439 -33.00 9.35 -0.07
N LEU A 440 -34.23 9.74 0.27
CA LEU A 440 -35.32 9.97 -0.68
C LEU A 440 -35.75 11.44 -0.62
N VAL A 441 -36.06 12.03 -1.78
CA VAL A 441 -36.72 13.33 -1.90
C VAL A 441 -38.17 13.10 -2.27
N THR A 442 -39.09 13.54 -1.41
CA THR A 442 -40.54 13.51 -1.66
C THR A 442 -40.92 14.54 -2.71
N ARG A 443 -41.88 14.20 -3.57
CA ARG A 443 -42.37 15.08 -4.63
C ARG A 443 -43.89 15.20 -4.54
N SER A 444 -44.41 16.40 -4.78
CA SER A 444 -45.87 16.61 -4.81
C SER A 444 -46.50 15.75 -5.90
N ASN A 445 -47.48 14.92 -5.52
CA ASN A 445 -48.23 14.03 -6.41
C ASN A 445 -47.38 13.10 -7.31
N LYS A 446 -46.14 12.79 -6.91
CA LYS A 446 -45.24 11.89 -7.63
C LYS A 446 -44.48 10.98 -6.66
N LYS A 447 -44.02 9.82 -7.14
CA LYS A 447 -43.17 8.92 -6.36
C LYS A 447 -41.90 9.65 -5.92
N ALA A 448 -41.47 9.39 -4.67
CA ALA A 448 -40.20 9.86 -4.16
C ALA A 448 -39.03 9.33 -5.00
N VAL A 449 -37.93 10.10 -5.04
CA VAL A 449 -36.75 9.77 -5.84
C VAL A 449 -35.52 9.69 -4.98
N ASN A 450 -34.53 8.93 -5.44
CA ASN A 450 -33.25 8.81 -4.75
C ASN A 450 -32.49 10.14 -4.83
N GLU A 451 -31.99 10.58 -3.68
CA GLU A 451 -30.96 11.62 -3.61
C GLU A 451 -29.59 10.97 -3.54
N TYR A 452 -28.65 11.54 -4.28
CA TYR A 452 -27.27 11.10 -4.35
C TYR A 452 -26.35 12.23 -3.92
N ALA A 453 -25.16 11.88 -3.45
CA ALA A 453 -24.11 12.86 -3.19
C ALA A 453 -22.72 12.25 -3.29
N PHE A 454 -21.74 13.12 -3.50
CA PHE A 454 -20.34 12.71 -3.55
C PHE A 454 -19.85 12.22 -2.18
N THR A 455 -18.92 11.28 -2.23
CA THR A 455 -18.22 10.72 -1.07
C THR A 455 -16.78 11.21 -0.97
N ASP A 456 -16.29 11.93 -1.97
CA ASP A 456 -14.93 12.46 -2.07
C ASP A 456 -14.97 13.98 -2.33
N ILE A 457 -14.24 14.76 -1.55
CA ILE A 457 -14.23 16.23 -1.63
C ILE A 457 -13.71 16.73 -2.97
N ARG A 458 -12.81 15.98 -3.61
CA ARG A 458 -12.17 16.37 -4.88
C ARG A 458 -13.16 16.22 -6.03
N MET A 459 -13.99 15.18 -5.99
CA MET A 459 -15.17 15.03 -6.85
C MET A 459 -16.14 16.19 -6.62
N ALA A 460 -16.52 16.47 -5.37
CA ALA A 460 -17.44 17.55 -5.04
C ALA A 460 -16.92 18.93 -5.47
N ARG A 461 -15.62 19.20 -5.28
CA ARG A 461 -14.96 20.45 -5.65
C ARG A 461 -14.90 20.62 -7.16
N PHE A 462 -14.54 19.57 -7.90
CA PHE A 462 -14.52 19.62 -9.35
C PHE A 462 -15.93 19.81 -9.94
N ALA A 463 -16.95 19.19 -9.33
CA ALA A 463 -18.34 19.38 -9.67
C ALA A 463 -18.84 20.81 -9.40
N CYS A 464 -18.40 21.43 -8.31
CA CYS A 464 -18.78 22.78 -7.88
C CYS A 464 -17.71 23.82 -8.24
N ASN A 465 -17.11 23.71 -9.43
CA ASN A 465 -16.00 24.56 -9.86
C ASN A 465 -16.37 26.04 -10.09
N SER A 466 -17.67 26.37 -10.11
CA SER A 466 -18.16 27.75 -10.22
C SER A 466 -18.00 28.54 -8.91
N LEU A 467 -17.93 27.86 -7.77
CA LEU A 467 -17.72 28.48 -6.46
C LEU A 467 -16.22 28.74 -6.25
N ASN A 468 -15.88 29.80 -5.53
CA ASN A 468 -14.52 29.91 -5.00
C ASN A 468 -14.30 28.91 -3.84
N MET A 469 -13.04 28.70 -3.44
CA MET A 469 -12.69 27.70 -2.42
C MET A 469 -13.37 27.96 -1.06
N GLU A 470 -13.51 29.23 -0.66
CA GLU A 470 -14.13 29.60 0.61
C GLU A 470 -15.63 29.28 0.60
N GLU A 471 -16.33 29.72 -0.45
CA GLU A 471 -17.75 29.46 -0.65
C GLU A 471 -18.04 27.96 -0.72
N PHE A 472 -17.20 27.20 -1.43
CA PHE A 472 -17.33 25.75 -1.53
C PHE A 472 -17.22 25.09 -0.15
N ILE A 473 -16.18 25.38 0.62
CA ILE A 473 -16.00 24.78 1.95
C ILE A 473 -17.15 25.17 2.87
N LEU A 474 -17.52 26.44 2.91
CA LEU A 474 -18.56 26.97 3.80
C LEU A 474 -19.94 26.36 3.52
N THR A 475 -20.30 26.18 2.25
CA THR A 475 -21.66 25.77 1.86
C THR A 475 -21.77 24.28 1.56
N LYS A 476 -20.68 23.61 1.18
CA LYS A 476 -20.69 22.23 0.67
C LYS A 476 -20.04 21.21 1.58
N VAL A 477 -19.29 21.62 2.59
CA VAL A 477 -18.53 20.71 3.45
C VAL A 477 -18.97 20.86 4.90
N LYS A 478 -19.39 19.76 5.52
CA LYS A 478 -19.59 19.70 6.97
C LYS A 478 -18.91 18.48 7.57
N ARG A 479 -18.49 18.62 8.83
CA ARG A 479 -17.96 17.54 9.65
C ARG A 479 -19.03 17.15 10.68
N CYS A 480 -19.29 15.86 10.83
CA CYS A 480 -20.17 15.38 11.89
C CYS A 480 -19.65 15.83 13.25
N HIS A 481 -20.54 16.37 14.09
CA HIS A 481 -20.17 16.94 15.39
C HIS A 481 -20.03 15.86 16.48
N THR A 482 -20.58 14.66 16.29
CA THR A 482 -20.44 13.53 17.21
C THR A 482 -18.97 13.15 17.40
N ASP A 483 -18.53 13.02 18.65
CA ASP A 483 -17.13 12.79 19.00
C ASP A 483 -16.52 11.54 18.40
N ILE A 484 -17.34 10.49 18.25
CA ILE A 484 -16.93 9.21 17.67
C ILE A 484 -16.92 9.26 16.14
N CYS A 485 -17.89 9.93 15.52
CA CYS A 485 -18.07 9.84 14.07
C CYS A 485 -17.11 10.75 13.31
N LYS A 486 -17.16 12.07 13.59
CA LYS A 486 -16.30 13.11 12.99
C LYS A 486 -16.09 13.06 11.47
N LYS A 487 -16.88 12.28 10.70
CA LYS A 487 -16.74 12.13 9.25
C LYS A 487 -17.18 13.38 8.52
N PHE A 488 -16.51 13.64 7.41
CA PHE A 488 -16.86 14.73 6.51
C PHE A 488 -17.95 14.29 5.53
N ALA A 489 -18.84 15.22 5.20
CA ALA A 489 -19.92 15.03 4.27
C ALA A 489 -19.99 16.21 3.29
N TYR A 490 -20.29 15.89 2.04
CA TYR A 490 -20.26 16.83 0.92
C TYR A 490 -21.66 16.98 0.30
N ARG A 491 -22.41 18.01 0.65
CA ARG A 491 -23.84 18.15 0.30
C ARG A 491 -24.17 19.60 -0.01
N ASP A 492 -25.30 19.83 -0.66
CA ASP A 492 -25.87 21.18 -0.81
C ASP A 492 -26.59 21.59 0.49
N PHE A 493 -25.84 21.88 1.56
CA PHE A 493 -26.37 22.16 2.90
C PHE A 493 -27.25 23.41 2.98
N GLU A 494 -27.23 24.26 1.96
CA GLU A 494 -28.15 25.39 1.82
C GLU A 494 -29.58 24.97 1.44
N ARG A 495 -29.77 23.77 0.85
CA ARG A 495 -31.09 23.31 0.39
C ARG A 495 -31.96 22.77 1.52
N LYS A 496 -31.36 22.03 2.44
CA LYS A 496 -32.03 21.39 3.57
C LYS A 496 -31.03 20.87 4.60
N LYS A 497 -31.56 20.43 5.75
CA LYS A 497 -30.83 19.66 6.75
C LYS A 497 -30.52 18.26 6.24
N TYR A 498 -29.32 17.78 6.54
CA TYR A 498 -28.85 16.45 6.20
C TYR A 498 -28.41 15.71 7.46
N SER A 499 -28.51 14.40 7.44
CA SER A 499 -27.95 13.52 8.48
C SER A 499 -26.66 12.89 8.01
N CYS A 500 -25.76 12.61 8.95
CA CYS A 500 -24.56 11.82 8.74
C CYS A 500 -24.97 10.40 8.33
N LEU A 501 -24.37 9.86 7.25
CA LEU A 501 -24.68 8.51 6.78
C LEU A 501 -24.18 7.42 7.72
N ASP A 502 -23.17 7.73 8.54
CA ASP A 502 -22.50 6.75 9.39
C ASP A 502 -23.14 6.65 10.78
N CYS A 503 -23.67 7.74 11.33
CA CYS A 503 -24.25 7.76 12.68
C CYS A 503 -25.66 8.37 12.78
N GLY A 504 -26.25 8.84 11.67
CA GLY A 504 -27.60 9.40 11.63
C GLY A 504 -27.77 10.80 12.25
N THR A 505 -26.73 11.34 12.90
CA THR A 505 -26.76 12.66 13.54
C THR A 505 -26.93 13.79 12.50
N GLU A 506 -27.71 14.82 12.81
CA GLU A 506 -27.87 16.01 11.95
C GLU A 506 -26.51 16.73 11.74
N LEU A 507 -26.20 17.10 10.49
CA LEU A 507 -24.92 17.72 10.09
C LEU A 507 -24.94 19.24 10.10
#